data_AF-A0A1E7F2H2-F1
#
_entry.id   AF-A0A1E7F2H2-F1
#
_cell.length_a   1.000
_cell.length_b   1.000
_cell.length_c   1.000
_cell.angle_alpha   90.00
_cell.angle_beta   90.00
_cell.angle_gamma   90.00
#
_symmetry.space_group_name_H-M   'P 1'
#
loop_
_entity.id
_entity.type
_entity.pdbx_description
1 polymer ?
#
loop_
_entity_poly.entity_id
_entity_poly.type
_entity_poly.pdbx_seq_one_letter_code
_entity_poly.pdbx_strand_id
1 'polypeptide(L)'
;MKDLQSGMAGLKEATQNPALLAQLMRDLQDPELMAEAKKMMDNPNFQKQMKEMGNTKEFKDATKASVDMMNDPGQAAAMEAKMEHMMKVGNDQLKNKAGNVMEDAFAAMGNPEVMAEMQKMIKDPNFQQQLNEMAKDPNMQGYMDAMKDMMKDPEKKRQMEMIGNKMKNEL
;
A
#
# COMPACT_ATOMS: atom_id res chain seq x y z
N MET A 1 -27.64 -5.11 5.70
CA MET A 1 -26.85 -5.12 4.43
C MET A 1 -25.89 -3.95 4.33
N LYS A 2 -26.26 -2.70 4.70
CA LYS A 2 -25.35 -1.55 4.67
C LYS A 2 -24.10 -1.72 5.54
N ASP A 3 -24.24 -2.26 6.76
CA ASP A 3 -23.10 -2.37 7.70
C ASP A 3 -22.04 -3.40 7.25
N LEU A 4 -22.48 -4.50 6.62
CA LEU A 4 -21.59 -5.53 6.07
C LEU A 4 -20.83 -5.02 4.83
N GLN A 5 -21.48 -4.24 3.98
CA GLN A 5 -20.82 -3.62 2.82
C GLN A 5 -19.81 -2.56 3.26
N SER A 6 -20.14 -1.74 4.27
CA SER A 6 -19.22 -0.77 4.85
C SER A 6 -18.03 -1.45 5.53
N GLY A 7 -18.24 -2.57 6.23
CA GLY A 7 -17.15 -3.36 6.82
C GLY A 7 -16.22 -3.99 5.77
N MET A 8 -16.76 -4.56 4.70
CA MET A 8 -15.96 -5.09 3.58
C MET A 8 -15.21 -3.99 2.83
N ALA A 9 -15.78 -2.80 2.68
CA ALA A 9 -15.09 -1.66 2.08
C ALA A 9 -13.89 -1.22 2.93
N GLY A 10 -14.05 -1.15 4.25
CA GLY A 10 -12.94 -0.86 5.17
C GLY A 10 -11.84 -1.91 5.14
N LEU A 11 -12.20 -3.21 5.05
CA LEU A 11 -11.23 -4.28 4.86
C LEU A 11 -10.49 -4.18 3.53
N LYS A 12 -11.21 -3.87 2.44
CA LYS A 12 -10.61 -3.67 1.12
C LYS A 12 -9.61 -2.51 1.14
N GLU A 13 -9.98 -1.39 1.76
CA GLU A 13 -9.09 -0.24 1.92
C GLU A 13 -7.87 -0.57 2.79
N ALA A 14 -8.07 -1.29 3.90
CA ALA A 14 -6.97 -1.78 4.74
C ALA A 14 -6.00 -2.67 3.94
N THR A 15 -6.49 -3.59 3.11
CA THR A 15 -5.61 -4.43 2.26
C THR A 15 -4.85 -3.67 1.19
N GLN A 16 -5.25 -2.43 0.87
CA GLN A 16 -4.54 -1.57 -0.07
C GLN A 16 -3.60 -0.58 0.64
N ASN A 17 -3.74 -0.40 1.96
CA ASN A 17 -2.96 0.53 2.76
C ASN A 17 -2.21 -0.21 3.89
N PRO A 18 -0.89 -0.43 3.77
CA PRO A 18 -0.10 -1.16 4.74
C PRO A 18 -0.23 -0.64 6.18
N ALA A 19 -0.29 0.68 6.39
CA ALA A 19 -0.47 1.26 7.73
C ALA A 19 -1.85 0.96 8.32
N LEU A 20 -2.91 1.02 7.51
CA LEU A 20 -4.26 0.64 7.96
C LEU A 20 -4.35 -0.85 8.22
N LEU A 21 -3.70 -1.70 7.41
CA LEU A 21 -3.62 -3.14 7.66
C LEU A 21 -2.91 -3.44 8.99
N ALA A 22 -1.73 -2.83 9.21
CA ALA A 22 -0.96 -3.02 10.44
C ALA A 22 -1.72 -2.51 11.67
N GLN A 23 -2.43 -1.38 11.53
CA GLN A 23 -3.29 -0.86 12.59
C GLN A 23 -4.45 -1.83 12.87
N LEU A 24 -5.15 -2.30 11.84
CA LEU A 24 -6.22 -3.28 11.96
C LEU A 24 -5.74 -4.57 12.65
N MET A 25 -4.54 -5.06 12.31
CA MET A 25 -3.99 -6.26 12.95
C MET A 25 -3.62 -6.03 14.41
N ARG A 26 -3.18 -4.81 14.78
CA ARG A 26 -2.96 -4.43 16.18
C ARG A 26 -4.28 -4.31 16.94
N ASP A 27 -5.29 -3.70 16.33
CA ASP A 27 -6.64 -3.56 16.90
C ASP A 27 -7.29 -4.94 17.10
N LEU A 28 -7.04 -5.89 16.19
CA LEU A 28 -7.47 -7.29 16.35
C LEU A 28 -6.69 -8.08 17.41
N GLN A 29 -5.55 -7.57 17.89
CA GLN A 29 -4.85 -8.15 19.04
C GLN A 29 -5.38 -7.60 20.37
N ASP A 30 -6.16 -6.52 20.34
CA ASP A 30 -6.80 -5.97 21.53
C ASP A 30 -7.90 -6.94 22.01
N PRO A 31 -7.79 -7.46 23.25
CA PRO A 31 -8.75 -8.41 23.79
C PRO A 31 -10.17 -7.83 23.93
N GLU A 32 -10.31 -6.52 24.15
CA GLU A 32 -11.63 -5.87 24.26
C GLU A 32 -12.30 -5.79 22.88
N LEU A 33 -11.56 -5.37 21.85
CA LEU A 33 -12.06 -5.35 20.48
C LEU A 33 -12.36 -6.76 19.96
N MET A 34 -11.53 -7.75 20.30
CA MET A 34 -11.84 -9.15 19.99
C MET A 34 -13.11 -9.64 20.69
N ALA A 35 -13.32 -9.28 21.95
CA ALA A 35 -14.52 -9.67 22.68
C ALA A 35 -15.78 -9.04 22.06
N GLU A 36 -15.70 -7.78 21.62
CA GLU A 36 -16.78 -7.10 20.93
C GLU A 36 -17.03 -7.70 19.53
N ALA A 37 -15.97 -7.94 18.75
CA ALA A 37 -16.07 -8.61 17.46
C ALA A 37 -16.69 -10.00 17.60
N LYS A 38 -16.29 -10.77 18.63
CA LYS A 38 -16.87 -12.07 18.94
C LYS A 38 -18.34 -11.98 19.30
N LYS A 39 -18.73 -10.98 20.10
CA LYS A 39 -20.14 -10.73 20.43
C LYS A 39 -20.96 -10.38 19.18
N MET A 40 -20.39 -9.65 18.22
CA MET A 40 -21.03 -9.41 16.93
C MET A 40 -21.12 -10.67 16.08
N MET A 41 -20.08 -11.53 16.08
CA MET A 41 -20.09 -12.82 15.37
C MET A 41 -21.08 -13.83 15.97
N ASP A 42 -21.25 -13.81 17.28
CA ASP A 42 -22.20 -14.65 18.01
C ASP A 42 -23.64 -14.15 17.88
N ASN A 43 -23.85 -12.97 17.27
CA ASN A 43 -25.19 -12.45 17.01
C ASN A 43 -25.96 -13.38 16.05
N PRO A 44 -27.17 -13.85 16.41
CA PRO A 44 -27.96 -14.75 15.57
C PRO A 44 -28.25 -14.21 14.16
N ASN A 45 -28.46 -12.89 14.04
CA ASN A 45 -28.72 -12.25 12.75
C ASN A 45 -27.47 -12.27 11.87
N PHE A 46 -26.30 -12.07 12.46
CA PHE A 46 -25.03 -12.16 11.76
C PHE A 46 -24.76 -13.60 11.33
N GLN A 47 -24.94 -14.57 12.22
CA GLN A 47 -24.79 -16.00 11.89
C GLN A 47 -25.73 -16.43 10.77
N LYS A 48 -26.98 -15.96 10.78
CA LYS A 48 -27.95 -16.23 9.71
C LYS A 48 -27.47 -15.66 8.38
N GLN A 49 -27.03 -14.39 8.35
CA GLN A 49 -26.49 -13.77 7.14
C GLN A 49 -25.23 -14.47 6.63
N MET A 50 -24.33 -14.88 7.51
CA MET A 50 -23.13 -15.63 7.14
C MET A 50 -23.48 -17.02 6.58
N LYS A 51 -24.51 -17.69 7.11
CA LYS A 51 -25.01 -18.96 6.55
C LYS A 51 -25.67 -18.77 5.19
N GLU A 52 -26.43 -17.70 5.00
CA GLU A 52 -27.04 -17.36 3.71
C GLU A 52 -25.94 -17.05 2.67
N MET A 53 -24.97 -16.22 3.03
CA MET A 53 -23.81 -15.91 2.18
C MET A 53 -22.96 -17.15 1.90
N GLY A 54 -22.70 -17.98 2.90
CA GLY A 54 -21.93 -19.22 2.74
C GLY A 54 -22.56 -20.25 1.79
N ASN A 55 -23.88 -20.13 1.58
CA ASN A 55 -24.62 -20.99 0.66
C ASN A 55 -24.69 -20.44 -0.76
N THR A 56 -24.30 -19.20 -1.01
CA THR A 56 -24.25 -18.64 -2.37
C THR A 56 -23.17 -19.33 -3.18
N LYS A 57 -23.41 -19.41 -4.50
CA LYS A 57 -22.47 -20.04 -5.42
C LYS A 57 -21.16 -19.25 -5.47
N GLU A 58 -21.25 -17.93 -5.47
CA GLU A 58 -20.12 -17.01 -5.51
C GLU A 58 -19.20 -17.22 -4.30
N PHE A 59 -19.77 -17.38 -3.10
CA PHE A 59 -18.98 -17.62 -1.90
C PHE A 59 -18.29 -18.99 -1.93
N LYS A 60 -19.00 -20.04 -2.37
CA LYS A 60 -18.44 -21.39 -2.52
C LYS A 60 -17.30 -21.43 -3.55
N ASP A 61 -17.49 -20.77 -4.68
CA ASP A 61 -16.48 -20.68 -5.75
C ASP A 61 -15.25 -19.90 -5.26
N ALA A 62 -15.46 -18.75 -4.58
CA ALA A 62 -14.37 -17.96 -4.00
C ALA A 62 -13.61 -18.72 -2.90
N THR A 63 -14.34 -19.46 -2.05
CA THR A 63 -13.74 -20.29 -1.00
C THR A 63 -12.90 -21.40 -1.61
N LYS A 64 -13.40 -22.09 -2.63
CA LYS A 64 -12.66 -23.12 -3.33
C LYS A 64 -11.39 -22.56 -3.97
N ALA A 65 -11.48 -21.44 -4.69
CA ALA A 65 -10.32 -20.78 -5.28
C ALA A 65 -9.29 -20.38 -4.22
N SER A 66 -9.73 -19.89 -3.07
CA SER A 66 -8.84 -19.54 -1.95
C SER A 66 -8.15 -20.76 -1.35
N VAL A 67 -8.88 -21.87 -1.19
CA VAL A 67 -8.33 -23.15 -0.70
C VAL A 67 -7.31 -23.71 -1.69
N ASP A 68 -7.63 -23.70 -2.99
CA ASP A 68 -6.71 -24.14 -4.04
C ASP A 68 -5.43 -23.29 -4.05
N MET A 69 -5.56 -21.98 -3.81
CA MET A 69 -4.43 -21.05 -3.69
C MET A 69 -3.56 -21.32 -2.46
N MET A 70 -4.16 -21.66 -1.31
CA MET A 70 -3.43 -21.99 -0.08
C MET A 70 -2.75 -23.37 -0.16
N ASN A 71 -3.35 -24.30 -0.90
CA ASN A 71 -2.76 -25.62 -1.14
C ASN A 71 -1.62 -25.59 -2.17
N ASP A 72 -1.44 -24.47 -2.88
CA ASP A 72 -0.27 -24.21 -3.71
C ASP A 72 0.85 -23.60 -2.84
N PRO A 73 1.92 -24.36 -2.54
CA PRO A 73 2.98 -23.89 -1.64
C PRO A 73 3.75 -22.68 -2.19
N GLY A 74 3.81 -22.49 -3.51
CA GLY A 74 4.46 -21.33 -4.12
C GLY A 74 3.63 -20.05 -3.92
N GLN A 75 2.31 -20.17 -4.08
CA GLN A 75 1.40 -19.05 -3.85
C GLN A 75 1.21 -18.73 -2.37
N ALA A 76 1.19 -19.75 -1.51
CA ALA A 76 1.18 -19.58 -0.07
C ALA A 76 2.44 -18.83 0.41
N ALA A 77 3.63 -19.24 -0.04
CA ALA A 77 4.88 -18.55 0.31
C ALA A 77 4.93 -17.11 -0.21
N ALA A 78 4.47 -16.87 -1.45
CA ALA A 78 4.39 -15.53 -2.01
C ALA A 78 3.40 -14.63 -1.24
N MET A 79 2.27 -15.19 -0.81
CA MET A 79 1.29 -14.49 0.02
C MET A 79 1.87 -14.15 1.39
N GLU A 80 2.54 -15.11 2.04
CA GLU A 80 3.18 -14.92 3.34
C GLU A 80 4.24 -13.82 3.27
N ALA A 81 5.15 -13.89 2.29
CA ALA A 81 6.18 -12.88 2.07
C ALA A 81 5.57 -11.49 1.79
N LYS A 82 4.50 -11.42 0.97
CA LYS A 82 3.79 -10.16 0.71
C LYS A 82 3.13 -9.61 1.97
N MET A 83 2.54 -10.47 2.79
CA MET A 83 1.90 -10.08 4.04
C MET A 83 2.94 -9.59 5.06
N GLU A 84 4.05 -10.30 5.20
CA GLU A 84 5.18 -9.90 6.05
C GLU A 84 5.74 -8.54 5.62
N HIS A 85 5.95 -8.34 4.31
CA HIS A 85 6.40 -7.06 3.78
C HIS A 85 5.41 -5.93 4.06
N MET A 86 4.11 -6.15 3.81
CA MET A 86 3.08 -5.15 4.11
C MET A 86 2.99 -4.84 5.60
N MET A 87 3.10 -5.86 6.45
CA MET A 87 3.15 -5.70 7.91
C MET A 87 4.35 -4.88 8.35
N LYS A 88 5.54 -5.16 7.80
CA LYS A 88 6.76 -4.42 8.09
C LYS A 88 6.63 -2.96 7.66
N VAL A 89 6.26 -2.71 6.40
CA VAL A 89 6.05 -1.35 5.86
C VAL A 89 4.97 -0.61 6.66
N GLY A 90 3.86 -1.26 6.99
CA GLY A 90 2.79 -0.66 7.78
C GLY A 90 3.24 -0.31 9.20
N ASN A 91 3.99 -1.19 9.85
CA ASN A 91 4.52 -0.94 11.19
C ASN A 91 5.60 0.14 11.18
N ASP A 92 6.45 0.18 10.15
CA ASP A 92 7.44 1.25 9.94
C ASP A 92 6.72 2.58 9.70
N GLN A 93 5.66 2.62 8.87
CA GLN A 93 4.82 3.80 8.69
C GLN A 93 4.10 4.24 9.97
N LEU A 94 3.64 3.31 10.82
CA LEU A 94 3.01 3.64 12.09
C LEU A 94 4.02 4.15 13.12
N LYS A 95 5.23 3.59 13.15
CA LYS A 95 6.34 4.05 14.01
C LYS A 95 6.86 5.42 13.55
N ASN A 96 6.98 5.62 12.25
CA ASN A 96 7.49 6.85 11.64
C ASN A 96 6.40 7.92 11.44
N LYS A 97 5.13 7.63 11.78
CA LYS A 97 4.07 8.65 11.90
C LYS A 97 4.25 9.60 13.09
N ALA A 98 5.32 9.47 13.87
CA ALA A 98 5.81 10.53 14.76
C ALA A 98 6.91 11.42 14.13
N GLY A 99 7.44 11.08 12.95
CA GLY A 99 8.50 11.84 12.27
C GLY A 99 8.52 11.59 10.76
N ASN A 100 7.91 12.51 10.01
CA ASN A 100 8.13 12.82 8.60
C ASN A 100 8.40 11.66 7.62
N VAL A 101 7.32 11.07 7.11
CA VAL A 101 7.33 10.21 5.89
C VAL A 101 8.05 10.88 4.69
N MET A 102 8.07 12.21 4.64
CA MET A 102 8.80 12.97 3.63
C MET A 102 10.31 12.97 3.87
N GLU A 103 10.75 13.06 5.13
CA GLU A 103 12.15 13.08 5.53
C GLU A 103 12.79 11.69 5.38
N ASP A 104 12.05 10.61 5.69
CA ASP A 104 12.48 9.25 5.41
C ASP A 104 12.61 8.98 3.89
N ALA A 105 11.66 9.47 3.09
CA ALA A 105 11.75 9.38 1.63
C ALA A 105 12.97 10.18 1.09
N PHE A 106 13.28 11.34 1.69
CA PHE A 106 14.47 12.12 1.35
C PHE A 106 15.78 11.48 1.83
N ALA A 107 15.81 10.91 3.04
CA ALA A 107 16.96 10.20 3.59
C ALA A 107 17.27 8.93 2.78
N ALA A 108 16.23 8.21 2.33
CA ALA A 108 16.38 7.08 1.42
C ALA A 108 16.96 7.52 0.06
N MET A 109 16.59 8.68 -0.49
CA MET A 109 17.21 9.24 -1.70
C MET A 109 18.66 9.72 -1.48
N GLY A 110 19.03 10.08 -0.25
CA GLY A 110 20.40 10.40 0.15
C GLY A 110 21.28 9.16 0.38
N ASN A 111 20.69 7.97 0.54
CA ASN A 111 21.44 6.74 0.74
C ASN A 111 22.02 6.23 -0.60
N PRO A 112 23.36 6.13 -0.73
CA PRO A 112 24.00 5.71 -1.98
C PRO A 112 23.66 4.28 -2.40
N GLU A 113 23.35 3.38 -1.46
CA GLU A 113 22.94 2.00 -1.77
C GLU A 113 21.54 1.96 -2.37
N VAL A 114 20.61 2.73 -1.81
CA VAL A 114 19.25 2.87 -2.34
C VAL A 114 19.28 3.54 -3.72
N MET A 115 20.12 4.56 -3.92
CA MET A 115 20.35 5.17 -5.22
C MET A 115 20.97 4.21 -6.24
N ALA A 116 21.90 3.35 -5.82
CA ALA A 116 22.49 2.34 -6.69
C ALA A 116 21.48 1.26 -7.11
N GLU A 117 20.60 0.86 -6.19
CA GLU A 117 19.52 -0.08 -6.44
C GLU A 117 18.43 0.52 -7.34
N MET A 118 18.06 1.78 -7.08
CA MET A 118 17.18 2.56 -7.95
C MET A 118 17.79 2.72 -9.36
N GLN A 119 19.10 2.98 -9.48
CA GLN A 119 19.77 3.01 -10.78
C GLN A 119 19.79 1.66 -11.48
N LYS A 120 19.93 0.54 -10.75
CA LYS A 120 19.81 -0.80 -11.31
C LYS A 120 18.40 -1.05 -11.83
N MET A 121 17.39 -0.66 -11.07
CA MET A 121 15.98 -0.77 -11.46
C MET A 121 15.66 0.11 -12.68
N ILE A 122 16.14 1.36 -12.73
CA ILE A 122 15.98 2.24 -13.91
C ILE A 122 16.69 1.68 -15.15
N LYS A 123 17.77 0.94 -14.96
CA LYS A 123 18.50 0.25 -16.04
C LYS A 123 17.88 -1.10 -16.40
N ASP A 124 16.90 -1.58 -15.64
CA ASP A 124 16.23 -2.84 -15.92
C ASP A 124 15.38 -2.71 -17.21
N PRO A 125 15.50 -3.62 -18.18
CA PRO A 125 14.78 -3.54 -19.45
C PRO A 125 13.26 -3.54 -19.30
N ASN A 126 12.72 -4.31 -18.35
CA ASN A 126 11.28 -4.38 -18.12
C ASN A 126 10.77 -3.09 -17.49
N PHE A 127 11.54 -2.52 -16.56
CA PHE A 127 11.21 -1.25 -15.97
C PHE A 127 11.31 -0.10 -16.99
N GLN A 128 12.30 -0.12 -17.89
CA GLN A 128 12.39 0.83 -19.01
C GLN A 128 11.22 0.71 -19.98
N GLN A 129 10.76 -0.51 -20.26
CA GLN A 129 9.57 -0.72 -21.07
C GLN A 129 8.32 -0.17 -20.39
N GLN A 130 8.12 -0.46 -19.10
CA GLN A 130 7.01 0.12 -18.33
C GLN A 130 7.07 1.64 -18.27
N LEU A 131 8.25 2.23 -18.05
CA LEU A 131 8.43 3.68 -18.09
C LEU A 131 8.10 4.25 -19.48
N ASN A 132 8.52 3.58 -20.55
CA ASN A 132 8.21 4.01 -21.92
C ASN A 132 6.73 3.87 -22.27
N GLU A 133 6.03 2.87 -21.73
CA GLU A 133 4.58 2.73 -21.86
C GLU A 133 3.83 3.80 -21.06
N MET A 134 4.30 4.09 -19.84
CA MET A 134 3.74 5.14 -18.99
C MET A 134 3.98 6.54 -19.57
N ALA A 135 5.14 6.78 -20.19
CA ALA A 135 5.46 8.03 -20.88
C ALA A 135 4.65 8.25 -22.17
N LYS A 136 4.06 7.17 -22.71
CA LYS A 136 3.09 7.26 -23.83
C LYS A 136 1.68 7.54 -23.35
N ASP A 137 1.41 7.49 -22.04
CA ASP A 137 0.11 7.90 -21.50
C ASP A 137 -0.05 9.42 -21.67
N PRO A 138 -1.10 9.90 -22.35
CA PRO A 138 -1.33 11.33 -22.57
C PRO A 138 -1.47 12.14 -21.28
N ASN A 139 -1.88 11.52 -20.16
CA ASN A 139 -1.90 12.19 -18.85
C ASN A 139 -0.48 12.45 -18.31
N MET A 140 0.48 11.58 -18.65
CA MET A 140 1.89 11.75 -18.28
C MET A 140 2.62 12.74 -19.19
N GLN A 141 2.26 12.82 -20.47
CA GLN A 141 2.83 13.83 -21.37
C GLN A 141 2.57 15.26 -20.87
N GLY A 142 1.34 15.56 -20.43
CA GLY A 142 1.03 16.87 -19.84
C GLY A 142 1.85 17.16 -18.58
N TYR A 143 2.13 16.15 -17.76
CA TYR A 143 2.99 16.28 -16.58
C TYR A 143 4.46 16.53 -16.96
N MET A 144 4.99 15.80 -17.94
CA MET A 144 6.37 16.00 -18.42
C MET A 144 6.56 17.36 -19.09
N ASP A 145 5.57 17.84 -19.84
CA ASP A 145 5.61 19.16 -20.47
C ASP A 145 5.55 20.27 -19.42
N ALA A 146 4.66 20.16 -18.43
CA ALA A 146 4.62 21.09 -17.30
C ALA A 146 5.94 21.11 -16.50
N MET A 147 6.55 19.95 -16.31
CA MET A 147 7.85 19.83 -15.61
C MET A 147 9.00 20.42 -16.44
N LYS A 148 9.00 20.21 -17.75
CA LYS A 148 9.95 20.84 -18.69
C LYS A 148 9.82 22.36 -18.68
N ASP A 149 8.60 22.87 -18.70
CA ASP A 149 8.37 24.33 -18.69
C ASP A 149 8.74 24.94 -17.34
N MET A 150 8.49 24.24 -16.24
CA MET A 150 8.98 24.65 -14.91
C MET A 150 10.52 24.67 -14.83
N MET A 151 11.22 23.75 -15.51
CA MET A 151 12.70 23.74 -15.55
C MET A 151 13.31 24.79 -16.49
N LYS A 152 12.55 25.23 -17.51
CA LYS A 152 12.95 26.34 -18.38
C LYS A 152 12.71 27.70 -17.72
N ASP A 153 11.77 27.78 -16.79
CA ASP A 153 11.51 28.98 -16.00
C ASP A 153 12.64 29.21 -14.97
N PRO A 154 13.46 30.27 -15.15
CA PRO A 154 14.61 30.53 -14.28
C PRO A 154 14.23 30.83 -12.83
N GLU A 155 13.04 31.40 -12.59
CA GLU A 155 12.57 31.69 -11.22
C GLU A 155 12.17 30.41 -10.50
N LYS A 156 11.40 29.53 -11.16
CA LYS A 156 11.00 28.26 -10.56
C LYS A 156 12.17 27.32 -10.36
N LYS A 157 13.15 27.35 -11.28
CA LYS A 157 14.41 26.65 -11.10
C LYS A 157 15.17 27.14 -9.85
N ARG A 158 15.31 28.45 -9.65
CA ARG A 158 15.92 29.01 -8.42
C ARG A 158 15.13 28.66 -7.17
N GLN A 159 13.80 28.61 -7.25
CA GLN A 159 12.96 28.24 -6.12
C GLN A 159 13.19 26.78 -5.72
N MET A 160 13.31 25.86 -6.68
CA MET A 160 13.68 24.47 -6.42
C MET A 160 15.11 24.34 -5.88
N GLU A 161 16.08 25.08 -6.41
CA GLU A 161 17.45 25.08 -5.90
C GLU A 161 17.52 25.62 -4.46
N MET A 162 16.74 26.65 -4.13
CA MET A 162 16.63 27.17 -2.76
C MET A 162 15.98 26.17 -1.82
N ILE A 163 14.93 25.48 -2.27
CA ILE A 163 14.28 24.41 -1.50
C ILE A 163 15.28 23.27 -1.25
N GLY A 164 16.04 22.85 -2.26
CA GLY A 164 17.08 21.83 -2.13
C GLY A 164 18.23 22.25 -1.22
N ASN A 165 18.66 23.52 -1.26
CA ASN A 165 19.73 24.04 -0.40
C ASN A 165 19.29 24.27 1.04
N LYS A 166 18.03 24.70 1.28
CA LYS A 166 17.49 24.76 2.65
C LYS A 166 17.43 23.38 3.28
N MET A 167 16.95 22.38 2.54
CA MET A 167 16.89 21.00 3.02
C MET A 167 18.27 20.40 3.31
N LYS A 168 19.33 20.80 2.58
CA LYS A 168 20.70 20.35 2.85
C LYS A 168 21.36 20.98 4.08
N ASN A 169 20.90 22.14 4.51
CA ASN A 169 21.50 22.88 5.63
C ASN A 169 20.73 22.69 6.95
N GLU A 170 19.57 22.03 6.93
CA GLU A 170 18.79 21.67 8.13
C GLU A 170 18.95 20.18 8.53
N LEU A 171 19.88 19.46 7.88
CA LEU A 171 20.44 18.16 8.30
C LEU A 171 21.81 18.37 8.95
#